data_AF-A0A9N9LHU2-F1
#
_entry.id   AF-A0A9N9LHU2-F1
#
_cell.length_a   1.000
_cell.length_b   1.000
_cell.length_c   1.000
_cell.angle_alpha   90.00
_cell.angle_beta   90.00
_cell.angle_gamma   90.00
#
_symmetry.space_group_name_H-M   'P 1'
#
loop_
_entity.id
_entity.type
_entity.pdbx_description
1 polymer ?
#
loop_
_entity_poly.entity_id
_entity_poly.type
_entity_poly.pdbx_seq_one_letter_code
_entity_poly.pdbx_strand_id
1 'polypeptide(L)'
;MPILKFYTSPNQLSSVEKQDLATVLTSKYAELMPAFFVNIMFHELPTDSFYMAGIPTDGKFLRLTIEHTAVNWDTNKPADLTQSKRFLDFVGRVLQERFGERGWRFVALFLLS
;
A
#
# COMPACT_ATOMS: atom_id res chain seq x y z
N MET A 1 14.84 2.18 -0.42
CA MET A 1 14.22 1.23 -1.34
C MET A 1 12.91 0.77 -0.74
N PRO A 2 11.80 1.46 -1.05
CA PRO A 2 10.49 1.06 -0.58
C PRO A 2 10.00 -0.16 -1.37
N ILE A 3 9.46 -1.14 -0.66
CA ILE A 3 8.78 -2.30 -1.22
C ILE A 3 7.31 -2.23 -0.79
N LEU A 4 6.41 -2.09 -1.76
CA LEU A 4 4.97 -2.04 -1.54
C LEU A 4 4.38 -3.36 -2.04
N LYS A 5 3.69 -4.07 -1.16
CA LYS A 5 3.01 -5.31 -1.47
C LYS A 5 1.51 -5.10 -1.32
N PHE A 6 0.80 -5.21 -2.43
CA PHE A 6 -0.66 -5.22 -2.48
C PHE A 6 -1.13 -6.66 -2.45
N TYR A 7 -2.06 -6.96 -1.55
CA TYR A 7 -2.78 -8.22 -1.51
C TYR A 7 -4.25 -7.95 -1.79
N THR A 8 -4.80 -8.62 -2.79
CA THR A 8 -6.19 -8.47 -3.22
C THR A 8 -6.80 -9.83 -3.49
N SER A 9 -8.12 -9.89 -3.63
CA SER A 9 -8.76 -11.09 -4.17
C SER A 9 -8.41 -11.29 -5.64
N PRO A 10 -8.58 -12.51 -6.19
CA PRO A 10 -8.26 -12.80 -7.58
C PRO A 10 -9.11 -11.96 -8.53
N ASN A 11 -8.49 -11.44 -9.59
CA ASN A 11 -9.13 -10.57 -10.60
C ASN A 11 -9.81 -9.30 -10.06
N GLN A 12 -9.53 -8.89 -8.82
CA GLN A 12 -10.17 -7.72 -8.22
C GLN A 12 -9.68 -6.38 -8.80
N LEU A 13 -8.40 -6.33 -9.19
CA LEU A 13 -7.79 -5.20 -9.90
C LEU A 13 -7.43 -5.60 -11.32
N SER A 14 -7.86 -4.80 -12.29
CA SER A 14 -7.44 -4.91 -13.69
C SER A 14 -5.97 -4.52 -13.87
N SER A 15 -5.35 -4.96 -14.96
CA SER A 15 -3.98 -4.56 -15.31
C SER A 15 -3.82 -3.04 -15.46
N VAL A 16 -4.86 -2.35 -15.92
CA VAL A 16 -4.87 -0.88 -16.04
C VAL A 16 -4.86 -0.22 -14.68
N GLU A 17 -5.70 -0.67 -13.75
CA GLU A 17 -5.72 -0.15 -12.37
C GLU A 17 -4.39 -0.43 -11.65
N LYS A 18 -3.80 -1.62 -11.85
CA LYS A 18 -2.49 -1.98 -11.28
C LYS A 18 -1.39 -1.03 -11.79
N GLN A 19 -1.35 -0.76 -13.08
CA GLN A 19 -0.38 0.17 -13.70
C GLN A 19 -0.55 1.61 -13.20
N ASP A 20 -1.79 2.08 -13.11
CA ASP A 20 -2.10 3.44 -12.67
C ASP A 20 -1.72 3.65 -11.19
N LEU A 21 -2.07 2.70 -10.31
CA LEU A 21 -1.64 2.71 -8.90
C LEU A 21 -0.12 2.72 -8.77
N ALA A 22 0.57 1.87 -9.53
CA ALA A 22 2.02 1.82 -9.50
C ALA A 22 2.63 3.16 -9.93
N THR A 23 2.07 3.79 -10.95
CA THR A 23 2.53 5.09 -11.47
C THR A 23 2.35 6.21 -10.45
N VAL A 24 1.17 6.31 -9.82
CA VAL A 24 0.87 7.35 -8.81
C VAL A 24 1.77 7.20 -7.58
N LEU A 25 1.93 5.98 -7.07
CA LEU A 25 2.72 5.75 -5.86
C LEU A 25 4.22 5.97 -6.11
N THR A 26 4.75 5.48 -7.24
CA THR A 26 6.14 5.71 -7.63
C THR A 26 6.42 7.19 -7.84
N SER A 27 5.49 7.94 -8.45
CA SER A 27 5.65 9.39 -8.63
C SER A 27 5.81 10.12 -7.30
N LYS A 28 5.11 9.69 -6.25
CA LYS A 28 5.26 10.29 -4.92
C LYS A 28 6.65 10.05 -4.32
N TYR A 29 7.16 8.83 -4.45
CA TYR A 29 8.52 8.52 -4.00
C TYR A 29 9.59 9.21 -4.85
N ALA A 30 9.32 9.44 -6.14
CA ALA A 30 10.23 10.10 -7.06
C ALA A 30 10.56 11.55 -6.65
N GLU A 31 9.72 12.19 -5.82
CA GLU A 31 10.00 13.50 -5.22
C GLU A 31 11.19 13.47 -4.24
N LEU A 32 11.52 12.30 -3.68
CA LEU A 32 12.50 12.14 -2.60
C LEU A 32 13.65 11.20 -2.96
N MET A 33 13.46 10.29 -3.91
CA MET A 33 14.46 9.30 -4.31
C MET A 33 14.30 8.90 -5.77
N PRO A 34 15.32 8.29 -6.40
CA PRO A 34 15.18 7.76 -7.75
C PRO A 34 14.03 6.75 -7.88
N ALA A 35 13.21 6.91 -8.93
CA ALA A 35 12.01 6.09 -9.15
C ALA A 35 12.29 4.58 -9.23
N PHE A 36 13.45 4.18 -9.77
CA PHE A 36 13.83 2.77 -9.92
C PHE A 36 14.06 2.05 -8.58
N PHE A 37 14.12 2.76 -7.44
CA PHE A 37 14.20 2.14 -6.11
C PHE A 37 12.83 1.71 -5.56
N VAL A 38 11.73 2.09 -6.21
CA VAL A 38 10.37 1.80 -5.77
C VAL A 38 9.91 0.48 -6.38
N ASN A 39 9.67 -0.51 -5.53
CA ASN A 39 9.20 -1.83 -5.94
C ASN A 39 7.74 -1.99 -5.53
N ILE A 40 6.87 -2.31 -6.48
CA ILE A 40 5.43 -2.50 -6.24
C ILE A 40 5.03 -3.88 -6.78
N MET A 41 4.48 -4.72 -5.89
CA MET A 41 4.07 -6.08 -6.19
C MET A 41 2.58 -6.26 -5.90
N PHE A 42 1.86 -6.94 -6.79
CA PHE A 42 0.46 -7.30 -6.63
C PHE A 42 0.34 -8.81 -6.44
N HIS A 43 -0.19 -9.22 -5.30
CA HIS A 43 -0.43 -10.61 -4.91
C HIS A 43 -1.93 -10.86 -4.85
N GLU A 44 -2.40 -11.77 -5.69
CA GLU A 44 -3.78 -12.23 -5.62
C GLU A 44 -3.84 -13.41 -4.65
N LEU A 45 -4.61 -13.26 -3.57
CA LEU A 45 -4.79 -14.32 -2.58
C LEU A 45 -6.14 -15.01 -2.82
N PRO A 46 -6.15 -16.35 -2.87
CA PRO A 46 -7.40 -17.12 -2.84
C PRO A 46 -8.26 -16.79 -1.62
N THR A 47 -9.57 -17.03 -1.72
CA THR A 47 -10.56 -16.68 -0.66
C THR A 47 -10.34 -17.41 0.67
N ASP A 48 -9.65 -18.54 0.65
CA ASP A 48 -9.26 -19.35 1.81
C ASP A 48 -7.86 -19.00 2.36
N SER A 49 -7.22 -17.96 1.83
CA SER A 49 -5.85 -17.57 2.19
C SER A 49 -5.79 -16.28 3.00
N PHE A 50 -6.92 -15.60 3.20
CA PHE A 50 -6.99 -14.36 3.97
C PHE A 50 -8.15 -14.38 4.98
N TYR A 51 -7.77 -14.36 6.26
CA TYR A 51 -8.69 -14.38 7.40
C TYR A 51 -8.59 -13.07 8.18
N MET A 52 -9.73 -12.50 8.53
CA MET A 52 -9.83 -11.33 9.40
C MET A 52 -10.66 -11.69 10.63
N ALA A 53 -10.12 -11.41 11.83
CA ALA A 53 -10.75 -11.78 13.11
C ALA A 53 -11.11 -13.29 13.19
N GLY A 54 -10.31 -14.16 12.57
CA GLY A 54 -10.53 -15.61 12.57
C GLY A 54 -11.56 -16.12 11.54
N ILE A 55 -12.13 -15.24 10.71
CA ILE A 55 -13.14 -15.57 9.70
C ILE A 55 -12.59 -15.29 8.29
N PRO A 56 -12.85 -16.14 7.28
CA PRO A 56 -12.44 -15.86 5.91
C PRO A 56 -13.05 -14.54 5.43
N THR A 57 -12.29 -13.81 4.62
CA THR A 57 -12.79 -12.56 4.05
C THR A 57 -13.82 -12.81 2.94
N ASP A 58 -14.71 -11.84 2.74
CA ASP A 58 -15.82 -11.86 1.77
C ASP A 58 -15.36 -11.70 0.31
N GLY A 59 -14.06 -11.82 0.04
CA GLY A 59 -13.48 -11.66 -1.29
C GLY A 59 -13.43 -10.22 -1.79
N LYS A 60 -13.70 -9.20 -0.97
CA LYS A 60 -13.56 -7.78 -1.36
C LYS A 60 -12.63 -7.02 -0.41
N PHE A 61 -11.34 -7.32 -0.51
CA PHE A 61 -10.34 -6.71 0.35
C PHE A 61 -9.16 -6.15 -0.44
N LEU A 62 -8.49 -5.15 0.15
CA LEU A 62 -7.19 -4.68 -0.31
C LEU A 62 -6.29 -4.48 0.90
N ARG A 63 -5.22 -5.27 1.00
CA ARG A 63 -4.24 -5.16 2.07
C ARG A 63 -2.94 -4.63 1.48
N LEU A 64 -2.45 -3.52 2.02
CA LEU A 64 -1.18 -2.93 1.61
C LEU A 64 -0.15 -3.06 2.73
N THR A 65 1.02 -3.57 2.38
CA THR A 65 2.22 -3.54 3.24
C THR A 65 3.26 -2.66 2.58
N ILE A 66 3.83 -1.73 3.36
CA ILE A 66 4.91 -0.85 2.91
C ILE A 66 6.12 -1.10 3.80
N GLU A 67 7.20 -1.54 3.19
CA GLU A 67 8.48 -1.83 3.83
C GLU A 67 9.53 -0.83 3.32
N HIS A 68 10.25 -0.19 4.24
CA HIS A 68 11.26 0.82 3.91
C HIS A 68 12.65 0.34 4.30
N THR A 69 13.30 -0.48 3.47
CA THR A 69 14.60 -1.07 3.81
C THR A 69 15.78 -0.08 3.76
N ALA A 70 15.63 1.06 3.11
CA ALA A 70 16.70 2.07 3.00
C ALA A 70 16.25 3.49 3.37
N VAL A 71 15.08 3.63 3.99
CA VAL A 71 14.62 4.90 4.56
C VAL A 71 14.42 4.64 6.04
N ASN A 72 15.40 5.07 6.84
CA ASN A 72 15.28 5.02 8.29
C ASN A 72 14.44 6.20 8.74
N TRP A 73 13.18 5.92 9.05
CA TRP A 73 12.30 6.86 9.72
C TRP A 73 12.67 6.84 11.21
N ASP A 74 13.54 7.75 11.65
CA ASP A 74 13.91 7.82 13.06
C ASP A 74 12.74 8.40 13.85
N THR A 75 12.02 7.57 14.58
CA THR A 75 10.84 7.99 15.36
C THR A 75 11.18 8.98 16.47
N ASN A 76 12.46 9.11 16.83
CA ASN A 76 12.92 10.12 17.79
C ASN A 76 13.13 11.49 17.13
N LYS A 77 13.09 11.57 15.80
CA LYS A 77 13.13 12.82 15.03
C LYS A 77 11.71 13.25 14.63
N PRO A 78 11.19 14.36 15.18
CA PRO A 78 9.83 14.82 14.85
C PRO A 78 9.59 15.08 13.36
N ALA A 79 10.64 15.47 12.63
CA ALA A 79 10.57 15.69 11.18
C ALA A 79 10.26 14.39 10.41
N ASP A 80 10.96 13.31 10.73
CA ASP A 80 10.79 12.00 10.09
C ASP A 80 9.39 11.44 10.40
N LEU A 81 8.93 11.55 11.64
CA LEU A 81 7.57 11.16 12.03
C LEU A 81 6.49 11.97 11.29
N THR A 82 6.71 13.28 11.10
CA THR A 82 5.78 14.14 10.35
C THR A 82 5.73 13.72 8.89
N GLN A 83 6.87 13.41 8.30
CA GLN A 83 6.95 13.00 6.91
C GLN A 83 6.35 11.60 6.69
N SER A 84 6.46 10.68 7.66
CA SER A 84 5.87 9.33 7.55
C SER A 84 4.35 9.41 7.60
N LYS A 85 3.84 10.25 8.51
CA LYS A 85 2.41 10.53 8.62
C LYS A 85 1.87 11.14 7.33
N ARG A 86 2.54 12.16 6.76
CA ARG A 86 2.13 12.76 5.48
C ARG A 86 2.09 11.75 4.33
N PHE A 87 3.05 10.83 4.30
CA PHE A 87 3.06 9.77 3.30
C PHE A 87 1.90 8.78 3.50
N LEU A 88 1.63 8.37 4.75
CA LEU A 88 0.49 7.53 5.09
C LEU A 88 -0.85 8.19 4.76
N ASP A 89 -1.00 9.48 5.05
CA ASP A 89 -2.20 10.26 4.71
C ASP A 89 -2.38 10.33 3.18
N PHE A 90 -1.30 10.49 2.42
CA PHE A 90 -1.34 10.42 0.96
C PHE A 90 -1.80 9.06 0.45
N VAL A 91 -1.19 7.96 0.94
CA VAL A 91 -1.59 6.61 0.56
C VAL A 91 -3.05 6.35 0.93
N GLY A 92 -3.47 6.75 2.13
CA GLY A 92 -4.85 6.64 2.60
C GLY A 92 -5.84 7.34 1.67
N ARG A 93 -5.54 8.57 1.22
CA ARG A 93 -6.36 9.29 0.23
C ARG A 93 -6.43 8.57 -1.11
N VAL A 94 -5.30 8.14 -1.66
CA VAL A 94 -5.26 7.39 -2.94
C VAL A 94 -6.13 6.13 -2.86
N LEU A 95 -6.08 5.38 -1.76
CA LEU A 95 -6.92 4.19 -1.58
C LEU A 95 -8.40 4.56 -1.38
N GLN A 96 -8.70 5.59 -0.59
CA GLN A 96 -10.06 6.05 -0.34
C GLN A 96 -10.76 6.52 -1.63
N GLU A 97 -10.10 7.34 -2.42
CA GLU A 97 -10.65 7.89 -3.68
C GLU A 97 -10.96 6.79 -4.70
N ARG A 98 -10.20 5.69 -4.69
CA ARG A 98 -10.32 4.61 -5.68
C ARG A 98 -11.23 3.47 -5.23
N PHE A 99 -11.26 3.20 -3.92
CA PHE A 99 -11.87 1.99 -3.38
C PHE A 99 -12.94 2.26 -2.33
N GLY A 100 -13.05 3.50 -1.82
CA GLY A 100 -14.01 3.87 -0.79
C GLY A 100 -15.46 3.63 -1.20
N GLU A 101 -15.82 3.98 -2.44
CA GLU A 101 -17.17 3.77 -2.97
C GLU A 101 -17.45 2.31 -3.37
N ARG A 102 -16.41 1.48 -3.50
CA ARG A 102 -16.53 0.07 -3.92
C ARG A 102 -16.92 -0.85 -2.75
N GLY A 103 -17.04 -0.31 -1.54
CA GLY A 103 -17.35 -1.07 -0.32
C GLY A 103 -16.25 -2.06 0.08
N TRP A 104 -15.02 -1.83 -0.39
CA TRP A 104 -13.88 -2.71 -0.11
C TRP A 104 -13.34 -2.44 1.28
N ARG A 105 -12.95 -3.51 1.98
CA ARG A 105 -12.19 -3.37 3.23
C ARG A 105 -10.73 -3.17 2.88
N PHE A 106 -10.16 -2.02 3.21
CA PHE A 106 -8.74 -1.75 3.01
C PHE A 106 -8.03 -1.31 4.28
N VAL A 107 -6.81 -1.83 4.47
CA VAL A 107 -5.94 -1.47 5.59
C VAL A 107 -4.51 -1.38 5.08
N ALA A 108 -3.89 -0.21 5.25
CA ALA A 108 -2.45 -0.03 5.03
C ALA A 108 -1.70 -0.33 6.33
N LEU A 109 -0.71 -1.23 6.29
CA LEU A 109 0.22 -1.46 7.39
C LEU A 109 1.59 -0.90 7.03
N PHE A 110 2.12 -0.10 7.94
CA PHE A 110 3.46 0.43 7.85
C PHE A 110 4.38 -0.38 8.77
N LEU A 111 5.38 -1.03 8.18
CA LEU A 111 6.43 -1.69 8.95
C LEU A 111 7.61 -0.72 9.00
N LEU A 112 7.79 -0.10 10.18
CA LEU A 112 8.99 0.66 10.51
C LEU A 112 10.05 -0.35 10.92
N SER A 113 11.02 -0.58 10.05
CA SER A 113 12.26 -1.32 10.34
C SER A 113 13.39 -0.34 10.61
#